data_AF-A0A1M5XFS7-F1
#
_entry.id   AF-A0A1M5XFS7-F1
#
_cell.length_a   1.000
_cell.length_b   1.000
_cell.length_c   1.000
_cell.angle_alpha   90.00
_cell.angle_beta   90.00
_cell.angle_gamma   90.00
#
_symmetry.space_group_name_H-M   'P 1'
#
loop_
_entity.id
_entity.type
_entity.pdbx_description
1 polymer ?
#
loop_
_entity_poly.entity_id
_entity_poly.type
_entity_poly.pdbx_seq_one_letter_code
_entity_poly.pdbx_strand_id
1 'polypeptide(L)'
;MIGELFVDTASKITPDIALVQSLWAEIEKQYGHRSRRYHNLVHLEKMRSELEGVREEIEDFAAIVFAIVYHDAVYNATKKDNEEKSAELARKRLTTLSYSPESVERVVAHILATKSHHKSEDPDTNLFTDADLSVLGAPWEAYREYYQQIRKEYAIYPDLLYKPGRRKVLQHFLDLPAIFKTETFHRRYEGQARENLFRELETL
;
A
#
# COMPACT_ATOMS: atom_id res chain seq x y z
N MET A 1 -16.80 -2.60 3.00
CA MET A 1 -15.48 -3.02 3.55
C MET A 1 -14.56 -3.47 2.42
N ILE A 2 -13.23 -3.45 2.58
CA ILE A 2 -12.28 -3.88 1.52
C ILE A 2 -12.47 -5.36 1.18
N GLY A 3 -12.81 -6.20 2.16
CA GLY A 3 -13.12 -7.61 1.93
C GLY A 3 -14.35 -7.82 1.06
N GLU A 4 -15.44 -7.10 1.34
CA GLU A 4 -16.64 -7.12 0.50
C GLU A 4 -16.32 -6.64 -0.92
N LEU A 5 -15.56 -5.55 -1.05
CA LEU A 5 -15.16 -5.01 -2.35
C LEU A 5 -14.30 -6.00 -3.14
N PHE A 6 -13.38 -6.71 -2.49
CA PHE A 6 -12.60 -7.77 -3.10
C PHE A 6 -13.50 -8.91 -3.59
N VAL A 7 -14.41 -9.40 -2.74
CA VAL A 7 -15.33 -10.50 -3.08
C VAL A 7 -16.22 -10.10 -4.26
N ASP A 8 -16.79 -8.90 -4.24
CA ASP A 8 -17.63 -8.38 -5.33
C ASP A 8 -16.85 -8.22 -6.63
N THR A 9 -15.60 -7.78 -6.55
CA THR A 9 -14.73 -7.60 -7.72
C THR A 9 -14.34 -8.96 -8.32
N ALA A 10 -13.93 -9.91 -7.48
CA ALA A 10 -13.54 -11.25 -7.92
C ALA A 10 -14.73 -12.08 -8.45
N SER A 11 -15.92 -11.92 -7.86
CA SER A 11 -17.13 -12.64 -8.29
C SER A 11 -17.64 -12.22 -9.67
N LYS A 12 -17.19 -11.07 -10.20
CA LYS A 12 -17.46 -10.65 -11.59
C LYS A 12 -16.56 -11.37 -12.60
N ILE A 13 -15.46 -11.97 -12.14
CA ILE A 13 -14.45 -12.64 -12.98
C ILE A 13 -14.68 -14.14 -13.00
N THR A 14 -15.00 -14.74 -11.85
CA THR A 14 -15.23 -16.18 -11.72
C THR A 14 -16.52 -16.48 -10.95
N PRO A 15 -17.29 -17.52 -11.34
CA PRO A 15 -18.43 -18.00 -10.57
C PRO A 15 -18.03 -18.88 -9.37
N ASP A 16 -16.74 -19.21 -9.21
CA ASP A 16 -16.25 -20.04 -8.11
C ASP A 16 -16.17 -19.23 -6.79
N ILE A 17 -17.30 -19.15 -6.09
CA ILE A 17 -17.43 -18.44 -4.82
C ILE A 17 -16.51 -19.04 -3.74
N ALA A 18 -16.32 -20.36 -3.74
CA ALA A 18 -15.47 -21.03 -2.76
C ALA A 18 -14.00 -20.63 -2.95
N LEU A 19 -13.54 -20.54 -4.20
CA LEU A 19 -12.23 -19.99 -4.53
C LEU A 19 -12.11 -18.54 -4.03
N VAL A 20 -13.04 -17.65 -4.39
CA VAL A 20 -13.01 -16.23 -3.99
C VAL A 20 -12.92 -16.07 -2.46
N GLN A 21 -13.74 -16.80 -1.72
CA GLN A 21 -13.71 -16.80 -0.25
C GLN A 21 -12.39 -17.32 0.30
N SER A 22 -11.82 -18.38 -0.29
CA SER A 22 -10.54 -18.93 0.15
C SER A 22 -9.38 -17.95 -0.05
N LEU A 23 -9.40 -17.17 -1.14
CA LEU A 23 -8.40 -16.14 -1.42
C LEU A 23 -8.51 -14.98 -0.44
N TRP A 24 -9.73 -14.52 -0.15
CA TRP A 24 -9.93 -13.48 0.86
C TRP A 24 -9.46 -13.94 2.25
N ALA A 25 -9.80 -15.17 2.65
CA ALA A 25 -9.37 -15.73 3.92
C ALA A 25 -7.83 -15.86 4.04
N GLU A 26 -7.14 -16.14 2.92
CA GLU A 26 -5.66 -16.10 2.86
C GLU A 26 -5.12 -14.71 3.19
N ILE A 27 -5.70 -13.67 2.59
CA ILE A 27 -5.33 -12.27 2.81
C ILE A 27 -5.62 -11.84 4.25
N GLU A 28 -6.83 -12.09 4.76
CA GLU A 28 -7.19 -11.74 6.14
C GLU A 28 -6.23 -12.35 7.15
N LYS A 29 -5.83 -13.61 6.93
CA LYS A 29 -4.85 -14.29 7.78
C LYS A 29 -3.47 -13.62 7.72
N GLN A 30 -3.01 -13.20 6.54
CA GLN A 30 -1.72 -12.54 6.37
C GLN A 30 -1.69 -11.17 7.06
N TYR A 31 -2.69 -10.33 6.79
CA TYR A 31 -2.80 -8.99 7.37
C TYR A 31 -3.20 -9.00 8.86
N GLY A 32 -3.80 -10.09 9.34
CA GLY A 32 -4.08 -10.32 10.76
C GLY A 32 -2.89 -10.81 11.59
N HIS A 33 -1.71 -11.01 10.99
CA HIS A 33 -0.55 -11.50 11.72
C HIS A 33 -0.08 -10.50 12.78
N ARG A 34 0.10 -10.95 14.03
CA ARG A 34 0.42 -10.13 15.22
C ARG A 34 1.65 -9.20 15.10
N SER A 35 2.57 -9.52 14.20
CA SER A 35 3.77 -8.69 13.97
C SER A 35 3.47 -7.47 13.10
N ARG A 36 2.37 -7.46 12.33
CA ARG A 36 1.95 -6.34 11.49
C ARG A 36 1.15 -5.37 12.34
N ARG A 37 1.76 -4.23 12.66
CA ARG A 37 1.15 -3.18 13.49
C ARG A 37 0.55 -2.08 12.63
N TYR A 38 1.21 -1.74 11.52
CA TYR A 38 0.73 -0.80 10.53
C TYR A 38 0.19 -1.52 9.29
N HIS A 39 0.96 -2.47 8.73
CA HIS A 39 0.63 -3.18 7.49
C HIS A 39 -0.47 -4.25 7.70
N ASN A 40 -1.65 -3.83 8.14
CA ASN A 40 -2.80 -4.66 8.52
C ASN A 40 -4.07 -4.27 7.74
N LEU A 41 -5.21 -4.87 8.06
CA LEU A 41 -6.47 -4.59 7.36
C LEU A 41 -6.93 -3.12 7.47
N VAL A 42 -6.54 -2.40 8.52
CA VAL A 42 -6.87 -0.96 8.66
C VAL A 42 -6.11 -0.14 7.61
N HIS A 43 -4.88 -0.49 7.27
CA HIS A 43 -4.14 0.12 6.16
C HIS A 43 -4.88 -0.07 4.84
N LEU A 44 -5.34 -1.29 4.56
CA LEU A 44 -6.10 -1.58 3.34
C LEU A 44 -7.40 -0.77 3.25
N GLU A 45 -8.12 -0.64 4.36
CA GLU A 45 -9.35 0.17 4.43
C GLU A 45 -9.07 1.66 4.20
N LYS A 46 -7.95 2.19 4.71
CA LYS A 46 -7.53 3.57 4.46
C LYS A 46 -7.25 3.78 2.97
N MET A 47 -6.43 2.93 2.36
CA MET A 47 -6.15 3.00 0.91
C MET A 47 -7.43 2.92 0.08
N ARG A 48 -8.33 1.98 0.41
CA ARG A 48 -9.63 1.89 -0.25
C ARG A 48 -10.42 3.19 -0.15
N SER A 49 -10.47 3.80 1.04
CA SER A 49 -11.22 5.05 1.24
C SER A 49 -10.64 6.22 0.44
N GLU A 50 -9.32 6.32 0.34
CA GLU A 50 -8.66 7.36 -0.47
C GLU A 50 -8.96 7.15 -1.96
N LEU A 51 -8.86 5.91 -2.46
CA LEU A 51 -9.07 5.58 -3.87
C LEU A 51 -10.54 5.63 -4.29
N GLU A 52 -11.48 5.34 -3.38
CA GLU A 52 -12.90 5.56 -3.64
C GLU A 52 -13.21 7.06 -3.84
N GLY A 53 -12.48 7.95 -3.15
CA GLY A 53 -12.62 9.40 -3.29
C GLY A 53 -12.20 9.95 -4.65
N VAL A 54 -11.40 9.18 -5.41
CA VAL A 54 -10.92 9.50 -6.77
C VAL A 54 -11.37 8.46 -7.79
N ARG A 55 -12.44 7.71 -7.49
CA ARG A 55 -12.92 6.61 -8.34
C ARG A 55 -13.16 7.01 -9.79
N GLU A 56 -13.65 8.21 -10.04
CA GLU A 56 -13.93 8.70 -11.40
C GLU A 56 -12.65 9.02 -12.20
N GLU A 57 -11.50 9.16 -11.54
CA GLU A 57 -10.19 9.34 -12.17
C GLU A 57 -9.50 7.99 -12.50
N ILE A 58 -10.02 6.87 -11.98
CA ILE A 58 -9.43 5.55 -12.11
C ILE A 58 -10.01 4.83 -13.33
N GLU A 59 -9.13 4.36 -14.22
CA GLU A 59 -9.51 3.63 -15.42
C GLU A 59 -9.88 2.17 -15.13
N ASP A 60 -9.04 1.45 -14.38
CA ASP A 60 -9.28 0.04 -14.00
C ASP A 60 -9.37 -0.10 -12.48
N PHE A 61 -10.56 0.20 -11.95
CA PHE A 61 -10.80 0.10 -10.51
C PHE A 61 -10.71 -1.36 -10.01
N ALA A 62 -10.96 -2.36 -10.85
CA ALA A 62 -10.82 -3.76 -10.45
C ALA A 62 -9.34 -4.11 -10.21
N ALA A 63 -8.44 -3.67 -11.09
CA ALA A 63 -7.00 -3.80 -10.91
C ALA A 63 -6.54 -3.07 -9.64
N ILE A 64 -7.05 -1.87 -9.36
CA ILE A 64 -6.75 -1.14 -8.12
C ILE A 64 -7.19 -1.92 -6.87
N VAL A 65 -8.39 -2.50 -6.86
CA VAL A 65 -8.86 -3.32 -5.73
C VAL A 65 -7.91 -4.48 -5.46
N PHE A 66 -7.46 -5.18 -6.49
CA PHE A 66 -6.50 -6.26 -6.33
C PHE A 66 -5.12 -5.75 -5.89
N ALA A 67 -4.64 -4.63 -6.42
CA ALA A 67 -3.38 -4.04 -5.99
C ALA A 67 -3.41 -3.64 -4.50
N ILE A 68 -4.51 -3.03 -4.02
CA ILE A 68 -4.71 -2.74 -2.58
C ILE A 68 -4.56 -4.02 -1.78
N VAL A 69 -5.28 -5.08 -2.16
CA VAL A 69 -5.32 -6.34 -1.41
C VAL A 69 -3.98 -7.07 -1.40
N TYR A 70 -3.21 -6.99 -2.48
CA TYR A 70 -2.01 -7.82 -2.63
C TYR A 70 -0.68 -7.10 -2.38
N HIS A 71 -0.57 -5.76 -2.40
CA HIS A 71 0.74 -5.08 -2.40
C HIS A 71 1.65 -5.45 -1.22
N ASP A 72 1.08 -5.67 -0.04
CA ASP A 72 1.77 -6.08 1.18
C ASP A 72 1.32 -7.46 1.70
N ALA A 73 0.74 -8.28 0.82
CA ALA A 73 0.29 -9.62 1.18
C ALA A 73 1.47 -10.46 1.71
N VAL A 74 2.64 -10.34 1.09
CA VAL A 74 3.90 -10.85 1.62
C VAL A 74 4.65 -9.72 2.31
N TYR A 75 4.81 -9.81 3.64
CA TYR A 75 5.46 -8.77 4.42
C TYR A 75 6.41 -9.35 5.47
N ASN A 76 7.68 -8.95 5.39
CA ASN A 76 8.69 -9.17 6.40
C ASN A 76 9.61 -7.94 6.50
N ALA A 77 9.57 -7.24 7.64
CA ALA A 77 10.34 -6.01 7.89
C ALA A 77 11.86 -6.16 7.72
N THR A 78 12.41 -7.38 7.71
CA THR A 78 13.85 -7.65 7.53
C THR A 78 14.24 -7.95 6.08
N LYS A 79 13.27 -7.98 5.16
CA LYS A 79 13.47 -8.33 3.75
C LYS A 79 13.21 -7.12 2.84
N LYS A 80 13.80 -7.17 1.64
CA LYS A 80 13.72 -6.11 0.61
C LYS A 80 13.03 -6.58 -0.68
N ASP A 81 12.46 -7.78 -0.63
CA ASP A 81 11.81 -8.47 -1.74
C ASP A 81 10.33 -8.71 -1.44
N ASN A 82 9.73 -7.91 -0.56
CA ASN A 82 8.34 -8.04 -0.16
C ASN A 82 7.42 -7.71 -1.34
N GLU A 83 7.69 -6.60 -2.02
CA GLU A 83 6.93 -6.10 -3.16
C GLU A 83 6.97 -7.10 -4.33
N GLU A 84 8.15 -7.64 -4.65
CA GLU A 84 8.29 -8.67 -5.67
C GLU A 84 7.51 -9.95 -5.32
N LYS A 85 7.61 -10.43 -4.07
CA LYS A 85 6.87 -11.63 -3.64
C LYS A 85 5.37 -11.42 -3.57
N SER A 86 4.93 -10.23 -3.15
CA SER A 86 3.53 -9.82 -3.19
C SER A 86 3.00 -9.80 -4.62
N ALA A 87 3.77 -9.25 -5.57
CA ALA A 87 3.43 -9.26 -6.98
C ALA A 87 3.39 -10.68 -7.57
N GLU A 88 4.33 -11.56 -7.23
CA GLU A 88 4.32 -12.97 -7.62
C GLU A 88 3.08 -13.70 -7.07
N LEU A 89 2.73 -13.45 -5.81
CA LEU A 89 1.53 -14.00 -5.18
C LEU A 89 0.27 -13.52 -5.92
N ALA A 90 0.16 -12.20 -6.18
CA ALA A 90 -0.95 -11.61 -6.91
C ALA A 90 -1.11 -12.26 -8.28
N ARG A 91 -0.03 -12.34 -9.07
CA ARG A 91 -0.01 -12.97 -10.39
C ARG A 91 -0.56 -14.39 -10.35
N LYS A 92 -0.12 -15.20 -9.38
CA LYS A 92 -0.58 -16.59 -9.22
C LYS A 92 -2.07 -16.66 -8.89
N ARG A 93 -2.56 -15.84 -7.96
CA ARG A 93 -3.97 -15.86 -7.53
C ARG A 93 -4.91 -15.30 -8.59
N LEU A 94 -4.56 -14.20 -9.23
CA LEU A 94 -5.39 -13.58 -10.26
C LEU A 94 -5.44 -14.44 -11.54
N THR A 95 -4.35 -15.12 -11.90
CA THR A 95 -4.39 -16.15 -12.96
C THR A 95 -5.33 -17.30 -12.59
N THR A 96 -5.35 -17.72 -11.32
CA THR A 96 -6.27 -18.77 -10.84
C THR A 96 -7.73 -18.32 -10.90
N LEU A 97 -7.99 -17.03 -10.68
CA LEU A 97 -9.33 -16.42 -10.86
C LEU A 97 -9.72 -16.29 -12.34
N SER A 98 -8.84 -16.59 -13.30
CA SER A 98 -9.03 -16.31 -14.72
C SER A 98 -9.17 -14.82 -15.05
N TYR A 99 -8.52 -13.95 -14.26
CA TYR A 99 -8.40 -12.53 -14.61
C TYR A 99 -7.51 -12.38 -15.85
N SER A 100 -7.80 -11.38 -16.70
CA SER A 100 -7.13 -11.25 -18.00
C SER A 100 -5.61 -11.08 -17.81
N PRO A 101 -4.76 -11.68 -18.66
CA PRO A 101 -3.31 -11.54 -18.52
C PRO A 101 -2.83 -10.09 -18.51
N GLU A 102 -3.44 -9.23 -19.32
CA GLU A 102 -3.14 -7.79 -19.36
C GLU A 102 -3.45 -7.12 -18.02
N SER A 103 -4.63 -7.38 -17.46
CA SER A 103 -5.01 -6.82 -16.16
C SER A 103 -4.16 -7.37 -15.01
N VAL A 104 -3.72 -8.64 -15.09
CA VAL A 104 -2.78 -9.22 -14.12
C VAL A 104 -1.45 -8.46 -14.13
N GLU A 105 -0.90 -8.17 -15.31
CA GLU A 105 0.35 -7.39 -15.39
C GLU A 105 0.18 -5.96 -14.88
N ARG A 106 -0.98 -5.33 -15.11
CA ARG A 106 -1.28 -4.00 -14.55
C ARG A 106 -1.30 -4.01 -13.01
N VAL A 107 -1.94 -5.01 -12.39
CA VAL A 107 -1.90 -5.19 -10.92
C VAL A 107 -0.46 -5.39 -10.43
N VAL A 108 0.32 -6.23 -11.10
CA VAL A 108 1.72 -6.44 -10.76
C VAL A 108 2.52 -5.14 -10.85
N ALA A 109 2.32 -4.35 -11.89
CA ALA A 109 3.00 -3.06 -12.06
C ALA A 109 2.67 -2.08 -10.93
N HIS A 110 1.39 -1.99 -10.51
CA HIS A 110 0.98 -1.17 -9.37
C HIS A 110 1.69 -1.59 -8.09
N ILE A 111 1.75 -2.89 -7.79
CA ILE A 111 2.43 -3.42 -6.60
C ILE A 111 3.93 -3.12 -6.64
N LEU A 112 4.60 -3.38 -7.77
CA LEU A 112 6.04 -3.13 -7.88
C LEU A 112 6.39 -1.64 -7.76
N ALA A 113 5.48 -0.75 -8.15
CA ALA A 113 5.68 0.69 -8.05
C ALA A 113 5.76 1.20 -6.59
N THR A 114 5.23 0.46 -5.60
CA THR A 114 5.33 0.84 -4.17
C THR A 114 6.75 0.66 -3.61
N LYS A 115 7.67 0.06 -4.36
CA LYS A 115 9.06 -0.11 -3.91
C LYS A 115 9.83 1.20 -3.88
N SER A 116 9.62 2.06 -4.88
CA SER A 116 10.34 3.33 -5.03
C SER A 116 9.41 4.55 -5.07
N HIS A 117 8.10 4.32 -5.24
CA HIS A 117 7.09 5.37 -5.40
C HIS A 117 7.53 6.43 -6.41
N HIS A 118 8.11 6.01 -7.54
CA HIS A 118 8.43 6.93 -8.63
C HIS A 118 7.18 7.24 -9.44
N LYS A 119 7.18 8.37 -10.14
CA LYS A 119 6.11 8.70 -11.10
C LYS A 119 6.08 7.65 -12.20
N SER A 120 4.88 7.12 -12.46
CA SER A 120 4.60 6.18 -13.54
C SER A 120 3.96 6.91 -14.73
N GLU A 121 4.11 6.34 -15.92
CA GLU A 121 3.36 6.76 -17.11
C GLU A 121 1.89 6.32 -17.03
N ASP A 122 1.59 5.30 -16.22
CA ASP A 122 0.23 4.85 -15.94
C ASP A 122 -0.40 5.73 -14.83
N PRO A 123 -1.47 6.49 -15.13
CA PRO A 123 -2.14 7.37 -14.17
C PRO A 123 -2.68 6.62 -12.93
N ASP A 124 -3.24 5.42 -13.11
CA ASP A 124 -3.80 4.63 -12.02
C ASP A 124 -2.71 4.22 -11.02
N THR A 125 -1.50 3.94 -11.51
CA THR A 125 -0.34 3.65 -10.65
C THR A 125 0.02 4.84 -9.77
N ASN A 126 -0.09 6.06 -10.30
CA ASN A 126 0.20 7.27 -9.52
C ASN A 126 -0.85 7.48 -8.42
N LEU A 127 -2.15 7.29 -8.73
CA LEU A 127 -3.22 7.33 -7.73
C LEU A 127 -3.01 6.25 -6.65
N PHE A 128 -2.66 5.03 -7.06
CA PHE A 128 -2.40 3.91 -6.14
C PHE A 128 -1.25 4.20 -5.17
N THR A 129 -0.10 4.62 -5.70
CA THR A 129 1.09 4.92 -4.89
C THR A 129 0.89 6.17 -4.02
N ASP A 130 0.10 7.14 -4.46
CA ASP A 130 -0.29 8.29 -3.64
C ASP A 130 -1.21 7.88 -2.47
N ALA A 131 -2.15 6.97 -2.72
CA ALA A 131 -3.02 6.42 -1.67
C ALA A 131 -2.25 5.63 -0.61
N ASP A 132 -1.24 4.85 -1.03
CA ASP A 132 -0.32 4.14 -0.13
C ASP A 132 0.46 5.12 0.78
N LEU A 133 0.90 6.26 0.23
CA LEU A 133 1.63 7.29 0.95
C LEU A 133 0.75 8.28 1.72
N SER A 134 -0.57 8.23 1.59
CA SER A 134 -1.51 9.22 2.15
C SER A 134 -1.36 9.43 3.66
N VAL A 135 -0.95 8.39 4.41
CA VAL A 135 -0.69 8.48 5.85
C VAL A 135 0.37 9.54 6.19
N LEU A 136 1.30 9.82 5.28
CA LEU A 136 2.32 10.83 5.50
C LEU A 136 1.68 12.21 5.69
N GLY A 137 0.63 12.53 4.94
CA GLY A 137 -0.11 13.79 5.04
C GLY A 137 -1.26 13.80 6.06
N ALA A 138 -1.38 12.78 6.91
CA ALA A 138 -2.43 12.73 7.93
C ALA A 138 -2.22 13.80 9.03
N PRO A 139 -3.25 14.14 9.83
CA PRO A 139 -3.07 14.95 11.03
C PRO A 139 -2.00 14.36 11.96
N TRP A 140 -1.23 15.21 12.64
CA TRP A 140 -0.04 14.81 13.39
C TRP A 140 -0.24 13.61 14.33
N GLU A 141 -1.34 13.54 15.08
CA GLU A 141 -1.56 12.41 16.00
C GLU A 141 -1.72 11.08 15.26
N ALA A 142 -2.40 11.08 14.11
CA ALA A 142 -2.53 9.88 13.27
C ALA A 142 -1.19 9.49 12.63
N TYR A 143 -0.41 10.47 12.17
CA TYR A 143 0.95 10.24 11.68
C TYR A 143 1.86 9.69 12.80
N ARG A 144 1.71 10.20 14.02
CA ARG A 144 2.46 9.77 15.20
C ARG A 144 2.17 8.32 15.56
N GLU A 145 0.92 7.92 15.53
CA GLU A 145 0.54 6.51 15.67
C GLU A 145 1.15 5.65 14.57
N TYR A 146 1.14 6.12 13.32
CA TYR A 146 1.76 5.42 12.18
C TYR A 146 3.24 5.13 12.42
N TYR A 147 4.09 6.14 12.68
CA TYR A 147 5.52 5.88 12.81
C TYR A 147 5.85 5.06 14.07
N GLN A 148 5.03 5.13 15.12
CA GLN A 148 5.13 4.26 16.29
C GLN A 148 4.78 2.81 15.98
N GLN A 149 3.77 2.57 15.13
CA GLN A 149 3.43 1.24 14.65
C GLN A 149 4.57 0.68 13.79
N ILE A 150 5.13 1.48 12.88
CA ILE A 150 6.34 1.10 12.12
C ILE A 150 7.48 0.75 13.06
N ARG A 151 7.77 1.57 14.09
CA ARG A 151 8.82 1.25 15.08
C ARG A 151 8.62 -0.12 15.73
N LYS A 152 7.37 -0.52 16.01
CA LYS A 152 7.03 -1.83 16.59
C LYS A 152 7.23 -2.98 15.60
N GLU A 153 7.02 -2.78 14.30
CA GLU A 153 7.29 -3.81 13.28
C GLU A 153 8.80 -4.06 13.12
N TYR A 154 9.60 -3.01 13.29
CA TYR A 154 11.07 -3.09 13.29
C TYR A 154 11.66 -3.30 14.70
N ALA A 155 10.89 -3.82 15.67
CA ALA A 155 11.33 -4.02 17.06
C ALA A 155 12.56 -4.95 17.20
N ILE A 156 12.83 -5.80 16.21
CA ILE A 156 14.04 -6.63 16.16
C ILE A 156 15.34 -5.82 16.08
N TYR A 157 15.28 -4.60 15.51
CA TYR A 157 16.44 -3.73 15.41
C TYR A 157 16.54 -2.82 16.64
N PRO A 158 17.71 -2.76 17.30
CA PRO A 158 17.96 -1.77 18.34
C PRO A 158 17.98 -0.36 17.73
N ASP A 159 17.75 0.65 18.57
CA ASP A 159 17.65 2.05 18.13
C ASP A 159 18.90 2.54 17.38
N LEU A 160 20.09 2.05 17.73
CA LEU A 160 21.35 2.37 17.05
C LEU A 160 21.35 1.98 15.56
N LEU A 161 20.58 0.95 15.18
CA LEU A 161 20.42 0.52 13.78
C LEU A 161 19.13 1.07 13.16
N TYR A 162 18.04 1.10 13.92
CA TYR A 162 16.75 1.57 13.43
C TYR A 162 16.76 3.05 13.08
N LYS A 163 17.24 3.92 13.99
CA LYS A 163 17.15 5.38 13.83
C LYS A 163 17.88 5.87 12.57
N PRO A 164 19.14 5.45 12.27
CA PRO A 164 19.79 5.84 11.02
C PRO A 164 19.04 5.35 9.77
N GLY A 165 18.48 4.14 9.81
CA GLY A 165 17.66 3.60 8.73
C GLY A 165 16.39 4.42 8.49
N ARG A 166 15.66 4.72 9.57
CA ARG A 166 14.45 5.54 9.51
C ARG A 166 14.75 6.96 9.02
N ARG A 167 15.82 7.59 9.51
CA ARG A 167 16.28 8.90 9.01
C ARG A 167 16.49 8.90 7.49
N LYS A 168 17.11 7.84 6.93
CA LYS A 168 17.30 7.72 5.47
C LYS A 168 15.98 7.63 4.71
N VAL A 169 14.99 6.91 5.23
CA VAL A 169 13.65 6.82 4.61
C VAL A 169 12.95 8.18 4.63
N LEU A 170 12.95 8.88 5.77
CA LEU A 170 12.35 10.20 5.88
C LEU A 170 13.03 11.21 4.95
N GLN A 171 14.37 11.22 4.93
CA GLN A 171 15.14 12.11 4.05
C GLN A 171 14.87 11.80 2.58
N HIS A 172 14.78 10.53 2.19
CA HIS A 172 14.44 10.14 0.82
C HIS A 172 13.14 10.78 0.34
N PHE A 173 12.08 10.75 1.15
CA PHE A 173 10.81 11.41 0.79
C PHE A 173 10.92 12.94 0.78
N LEU A 174 11.66 13.53 1.72
CA LEU A 174 11.88 14.98 1.75
C LEU A 174 12.67 15.48 0.52
N ASP A 175 13.57 14.66 -0.01
CA ASP A 175 14.40 14.96 -1.19
C ASP A 175 13.64 14.80 -2.52
N LEU A 176 12.46 14.15 -2.51
CA LEU A 176 11.63 14.09 -3.71
C LEU A 176 11.12 15.48 -4.09
N PRO A 177 11.06 15.82 -5.40
CA PRO A 177 10.43 17.06 -5.85
C PRO A 177 8.95 17.17 -5.44
N ALA A 178 8.25 16.04 -5.43
CA ALA A 178 6.88 15.88 -4.96
C ALA A 178 6.72 14.49 -4.34
N ILE A 179 6.15 14.41 -3.14
CA ILE A 179 5.84 13.13 -2.48
C ILE A 179 4.64 12.50 -3.16
N PHE A 180 3.62 13.31 -3.49
CA PHE A 180 2.41 12.88 -4.19
C PHE A 180 2.45 13.29 -5.67
N LYS A 181 2.07 12.38 -6.57
CA LYS A 181 2.31 12.47 -8.02
C LYS A 181 1.12 13.07 -8.75
N THR A 182 -0.06 12.90 -8.17
CA THR A 182 -1.33 13.40 -8.70
C THR A 182 -1.69 14.73 -8.05
N GLU A 183 -2.32 15.61 -8.82
CA GLU A 183 -2.69 16.95 -8.35
C GLU A 183 -3.63 16.87 -7.13
N THR A 184 -4.58 15.92 -7.15
CA THR A 184 -5.55 15.70 -6.08
C THR A 184 -4.87 15.38 -4.75
N PHE A 185 -3.96 14.41 -4.72
CA PHE A 185 -3.24 14.04 -3.49
C PHE A 185 -2.19 15.08 -3.11
N HIS A 186 -1.49 15.67 -4.08
CA HIS A 186 -0.50 16.71 -3.82
C HIS A 186 -1.11 17.92 -3.09
N ARG A 187 -2.23 18.45 -3.60
CA ARG A 187 -2.94 19.57 -2.94
C ARG A 187 -3.40 19.21 -1.53
N ARG A 188 -3.79 17.95 -1.30
CA ARG A 188 -4.37 17.51 -0.04
C ARG A 188 -3.32 17.20 1.02
N TYR A 189 -2.18 16.63 0.63
CA TYR A 189 -1.27 15.96 1.56
C TYR A 189 0.17 16.46 1.52
N GLU A 190 0.66 17.07 0.44
CA GLU A 190 2.09 17.38 0.28
C GLU A 190 2.64 18.25 1.43
N GLY A 191 1.97 19.36 1.74
CA GLY A 191 2.39 20.29 2.79
C GLY A 191 2.45 19.61 4.16
N GLN A 192 1.35 18.95 4.55
CA GLN A 192 1.25 18.26 5.83
C GLN A 192 2.25 17.09 5.92
N ALA A 193 2.49 16.37 4.82
CA ALA A 193 3.45 15.28 4.77
C ALA A 193 4.86 15.76 5.05
N ARG A 194 5.29 16.85 4.41
CA ARG A 194 6.62 17.42 4.66
C ARG A 194 6.77 17.86 6.11
N GLU A 195 5.78 18.55 6.67
CA GLU A 195 5.78 18.93 8.09
C GLU A 195 5.91 17.73 9.02
N ASN A 196 5.14 16.67 8.78
CA ASN A 196 5.17 15.45 9.58
C ASN A 196 6.52 14.73 9.50
N LEU A 197 7.08 14.59 8.29
CA LEU A 197 8.38 13.97 8.06
C LEU A 197 9.51 14.75 8.75
N PHE A 198 9.51 16.09 8.63
CA PHE A 198 10.48 16.94 9.33
C PHE A 198 10.35 16.80 10.85
N ARG A 199 9.12 16.85 11.37
CA ARG A 199 8.88 16.74 12.81
C ARG A 199 9.29 15.38 13.36
N GLU A 200 9.06 14.28 12.64
CA GLU A 200 9.59 12.96 13.04
C GLU A 200 11.13 12.96 13.05
N LEU A 201 11.76 13.57 12.04
CA LEU A 201 13.21 13.61 11.91
C LEU A 201 13.90 14.28 13.10
N GLU A 202 13.27 15.28 13.72
CA GLU A 202 13.73 15.94 14.94
C GLU A 202 13.63 15.06 16.19
N THR A 203 12.78 14.02 16.18
CA THR A 203 12.61 13.10 17.32
C THR A 203 13.55 11.89 17.32
N LEU A 204 14.21 11.61 16.19
CA LEU A 204 15.11 10.45 16.03
C LEU A 204 16.48 10.68 16.66
#